data_AF-T5A7D5-F1
#
_entry.id   AF-T5A7D5-F1
#
_cell.length_a   1.000
_cell.length_b   1.000
_cell.length_c   1.000
_cell.angle_alpha   90.00
_cell.angle_beta   90.00
_cell.angle_gamma   90.00
#
_symmetry.space_group_name_H-M   'P 1'
#
loop_
_entity.id
_entity.type
_entity.pdbx_description
1 polymer ?
#
loop_
_entity_poly.entity_id
_entity_poly.type
_entity_poly.pdbx_seq_one_letter_code
_entity_poly.pdbx_strand_id
1 'polypeptide(L)'
;MVDRHVALCYNRPLSLLDVECEGLLQPMDDAAWQKGECPCGCEAGTGLGAPGSVCRDSRTPAPMGSPARFECRGHDIFGYFLPLMTILGEVVDLHHARNHPRFSLGLRAAHEWDEEAEEIRRHINMYEQSLARFEKSHLTRPADGVAGEQGLAGNRSEVRRSAEASSRSRSHSPLMQSAQGVNRLTEGDIQARIVVAYGTQIVHVLHILLAGKWDPIGLLDDDDLWISSQPFFKATRHAVSAADATGQILEYDPGLEFMPFFFGIYLLQGSFLLLLMADKLRVEASPNVVRACEIIVRAHEACVVTLSTEYQRNFNKVMRSALAVVRGRVREDGGEQRQRWRERLGLYRWTGDGTGLAL
;
A
#
# COMPACT_ATOMS: atom_id res chain seq x y z
N MET A 1 -2.13 -13.49 -6.61
CA MET A 1 -1.10 -12.45 -6.37
C MET A 1 -0.04 -12.42 -7.46
N VAL A 2 0.80 -13.44 -7.59
CA VAL A 2 1.94 -13.45 -8.54
C VAL A 2 1.50 -13.22 -9.99
N ASP A 3 0.45 -13.90 -10.44
CA ASP A 3 -0.10 -13.74 -11.79
C ASP A 3 -0.44 -12.27 -12.13
N ARG A 4 -1.16 -11.57 -11.25
CA ARG A 4 -1.55 -10.16 -11.45
C ARG A 4 -0.33 -9.23 -11.43
N HIS A 5 0.64 -9.51 -10.56
CA HIS A 5 1.90 -8.77 -10.53
C HIS A 5 2.70 -8.97 -11.82
N VAL A 6 2.84 -10.21 -12.29
CA VAL A 6 3.56 -10.55 -13.53
C VAL A 6 2.86 -9.99 -14.77
N ALA A 7 1.53 -9.99 -14.79
CA ALA A 7 0.73 -9.38 -15.83
C ALA A 7 1.00 -7.87 -15.96
N LEU A 8 1.05 -7.16 -14.83
CA LEU A 8 1.51 -5.76 -14.79
C LEU A 8 2.97 -5.66 -15.23
N CYS A 9 3.89 -6.48 -14.74
CA CYS A 9 5.32 -6.36 -15.08
C CYS A 9 5.58 -6.51 -16.59
N TYR A 10 4.92 -7.45 -17.26
CA TYR A 10 5.24 -7.83 -18.64
C TYR A 10 4.16 -7.45 -19.66
N ASN A 11 3.24 -6.56 -19.27
CA ASN A 11 2.12 -6.14 -20.10
C ASN A 11 1.37 -7.34 -20.72
N ARG A 12 1.10 -8.38 -19.91
CA ARG A 12 0.44 -9.60 -20.36
C ARG A 12 -0.99 -9.67 -19.83
N PRO A 13 -1.91 -10.37 -20.53
CA PRO A 13 -3.20 -10.76 -19.96
C PRO A 13 -3.01 -11.63 -18.72
N LEU A 14 -4.01 -11.65 -17.83
CA LEU A 14 -4.05 -12.55 -16.68
C LEU A 14 -4.10 -14.00 -17.14
N SER A 15 -3.35 -14.88 -16.48
CA SER A 15 -3.38 -16.33 -16.77
C SER A 15 -4.42 -17.07 -15.92
N LEU A 16 -4.69 -16.57 -14.70
CA LEU A 16 -5.63 -17.17 -13.76
C LEU A 16 -6.84 -16.26 -13.60
N LEU A 17 -8.01 -16.71 -14.06
CA LEU A 17 -9.23 -15.90 -14.01
C LEU A 17 -9.83 -15.88 -12.61
N ASP A 18 -10.50 -14.79 -12.26
CA ASP A 18 -11.16 -14.67 -10.95
C ASP A 18 -12.31 -15.68 -10.79
N VAL A 19 -12.98 -16.05 -11.88
CA VAL A 19 -14.04 -17.08 -11.88
C VAL A 19 -13.50 -18.46 -11.49
N GLU A 20 -12.27 -18.79 -11.85
CA GLU A 20 -11.62 -20.05 -11.47
C GLU A 20 -11.31 -20.07 -9.96
N CYS A 21 -11.25 -18.90 -9.34
CA CYS A 21 -10.93 -18.72 -7.94
C CYS A 21 -12.18 -18.53 -7.05
N GLU A 22 -13.38 -18.33 -7.61
CA GLU A 22 -14.58 -17.91 -6.89
C GLU A 22 -14.99 -18.87 -5.76
N GLY A 23 -14.87 -20.18 -6.00
CA GLY A 23 -15.19 -21.24 -5.04
C GLY A 23 -14.09 -21.54 -4.01
N LEU A 24 -12.93 -20.89 -4.11
CA LEU A 24 -11.82 -21.12 -3.18
C LEU A 24 -12.06 -20.38 -1.85
N LEU A 25 -11.53 -20.96 -0.78
CA LEU A 25 -11.47 -20.29 0.52
C LEU A 25 -10.33 -19.28 0.53
N GLN A 26 -10.49 -18.20 1.30
CA GLN A 26 -9.40 -17.27 1.53
C GLN A 26 -8.25 -17.93 2.30
N PRO A 27 -6.98 -17.59 1.96
CA PRO A 27 -5.84 -18.04 2.74
C PRO A 27 -5.95 -17.58 4.19
N MET A 28 -5.55 -18.45 5.11
CA MET A 28 -5.46 -18.11 6.53
C MET A 28 -4.15 -17.41 6.85
N ASP A 29 -4.09 -16.77 8.01
CA ASP A 29 -2.88 -16.13 8.53
C ASP A 29 -1.75 -17.16 8.76
N ASP A 30 -0.54 -16.83 8.29
CA ASP A 30 0.62 -17.73 8.36
C ASP A 30 0.98 -18.09 9.81
N ALA A 31 0.87 -17.16 10.76
CA ALA A 31 1.17 -17.44 12.16
C ALA A 31 0.09 -18.34 12.79
N ALA A 32 -1.19 -18.14 12.44
CA ALA A 32 -2.27 -19.03 12.85
C ALA A 32 -2.08 -20.45 12.28
N TRP A 33 -1.69 -20.56 11.01
CA TRP A 33 -1.38 -21.85 10.38
C TRP A 33 -0.21 -22.56 11.06
N GLN A 34 0.89 -21.84 11.32
CA GLN A 34 2.07 -22.39 12.01
C GLN A 34 1.76 -22.84 13.44
N LYS A 35 0.82 -22.18 14.12
CA LYS A 35 0.34 -22.57 15.46
C LYS A 35 -0.65 -23.74 15.43
N GLY A 36 -1.10 -24.17 14.26
CA GLY A 36 -2.11 -25.21 14.11
C GLY A 36 -3.52 -24.77 14.51
N GLU A 37 -3.78 -23.45 14.55
CA GLU A 37 -5.08 -22.87 14.85
C GLU A 37 -6.00 -22.95 13.62
N CYS A 38 -6.26 -24.17 13.13
CA CYS A 38 -7.15 -24.36 11.99
C CYS A 38 -8.60 -24.15 12.43
N PRO A 39 -9.39 -23.24 11.82
CA PRO A 39 -10.81 -23.06 12.13
C PRO A 39 -11.65 -24.32 11.86
N CYS A 40 -11.10 -25.25 11.09
CA CYS A 40 -11.69 -26.55 10.81
C CYS A 40 -11.55 -27.44 12.04
N GLY A 41 -12.59 -27.46 12.88
CA GLY A 41 -12.80 -28.52 13.86
C GLY A 41 -13.06 -29.87 13.17
N CYS A 42 -12.01 -30.47 12.61
CA CYS A 42 -11.95 -31.91 12.43
C CYS A 42 -10.96 -32.45 13.45
N GLU A 43 -11.37 -32.46 14.73
CA GLU A 43 -10.76 -33.36 15.69
C GLU A 43 -10.96 -34.78 15.18
N ALA A 44 -9.88 -35.36 14.66
CA ALA A 44 -9.77 -36.79 14.48
C ALA A 44 -9.76 -37.43 15.89
N GLY A 45 -10.93 -37.75 16.43
CA GLY A 45 -10.99 -38.50 17.69
C GLY A 45 -12.32 -38.38 18.44
N THR A 46 -13.16 -39.39 18.26
CA THR A 46 -14.19 -39.85 19.21
C THR A 46 -15.32 -38.90 19.60
N GLY A 47 -16.49 -39.09 19.00
CA GLY A 47 -17.76 -38.69 19.62
C GLY A 47 -18.89 -38.53 18.63
N LEU A 48 -19.78 -39.52 18.54
CA LEU A 48 -21.09 -39.38 17.92
C LEU A 48 -21.86 -38.22 18.58
N GLY A 49 -22.09 -37.12 17.86
CA GLY A 49 -22.79 -35.96 18.42
C GLY A 49 -23.33 -34.97 17.38
N ALA A 50 -24.61 -35.16 17.04
CA ALA A 50 -25.60 -34.21 16.52
C ALA A 50 -25.34 -33.38 15.23
N PRO A 51 -26.23 -33.47 14.21
CA PRO A 51 -26.25 -32.53 13.11
C PRO A 51 -27.02 -31.27 13.54
N GLY A 52 -26.35 -30.11 13.62
CA GLY A 52 -27.08 -28.85 13.79
C GLY A 52 -26.34 -27.66 14.39
N SER A 53 -25.10 -27.79 14.87
CA SER A 53 -24.38 -26.64 15.40
C SER A 53 -23.58 -25.95 14.29
N VAL A 54 -24.23 -25.07 13.52
CA VAL A 54 -23.51 -24.09 12.69
C VAL A 54 -22.96 -23.04 13.66
N CYS A 55 -21.76 -23.28 14.19
CA CYS A 55 -20.99 -22.25 14.88
C CYS A 55 -20.63 -21.18 13.84
N ARG A 56 -21.43 -20.10 13.80
CA ARG A 56 -21.11 -18.91 13.01
C ARG A 56 -20.05 -18.10 13.76
N ASP A 57 -18.88 -18.72 13.96
CA ASP A 57 -17.71 -18.02 14.42
C ASP A 57 -17.18 -17.15 13.29
N SER A 58 -16.76 -15.93 13.65
CA SER A 58 -16.11 -14.94 12.78
C SER A 58 -14.78 -15.41 12.16
N ARG A 59 -14.47 -16.71 12.25
CA ARG A 59 -13.24 -17.38 11.79
C ARG A 59 -13.48 -18.35 10.63
N THR A 60 -14.72 -18.50 10.14
CA THR A 60 -14.94 -19.25 8.90
C THR A 60 -14.29 -18.49 7.74
N PRO A 61 -13.37 -19.10 6.97
CA PRO A 61 -12.77 -18.44 5.82
C PRO A 61 -13.87 -18.04 4.86
N ALA A 62 -13.99 -16.73 4.59
CA ALA A 62 -14.96 -16.27 3.62
C ALA A 62 -14.62 -16.88 2.24
N PRO A 63 -15.61 -17.26 1.43
CA PRO A 63 -15.37 -17.59 0.03
C PRO A 63 -14.68 -16.42 -0.68
N MET A 64 -13.85 -16.71 -1.68
CA MET A 64 -13.18 -15.69 -2.48
C MET A 64 -14.19 -14.74 -3.18
N GLY A 65 -15.41 -15.21 -3.46
CA GLY A 65 -16.51 -14.38 -3.97
C GLY A 65 -17.12 -13.37 -3.00
N SER A 66 -16.70 -13.34 -1.72
CA SER A 66 -17.23 -12.39 -0.72
C SER A 66 -16.67 -10.97 -0.90
N PRO A 67 -17.44 -9.90 -0.61
CA PRO A 67 -16.92 -8.52 -0.59
C PRO A 67 -15.74 -8.32 0.38
N ALA A 68 -15.55 -9.22 1.36
CA ALA A 68 -14.37 -9.24 2.23
C ALA A 68 -13.04 -9.46 1.48
N ARG A 69 -13.07 -9.86 0.20
CA ARG A 69 -11.86 -10.05 -0.61
C ARG A 69 -11.08 -8.74 -0.83
N PHE A 70 -11.77 -7.60 -0.77
CA PHE A 70 -11.19 -6.27 -0.95
C PHE A 70 -10.77 -5.58 0.36
N GLU A 71 -10.94 -6.23 1.51
CA GLU A 71 -10.61 -5.63 2.81
C GLU A 71 -9.23 -6.08 3.31
N CYS A 72 -8.49 -5.15 3.91
CA CYS A 72 -7.30 -5.40 4.71
C CYS A 72 -7.69 -6.17 5.98
N ARG A 73 -7.27 -7.43 6.07
CA ARG A 73 -7.65 -8.39 7.12
C ARG A 73 -6.60 -8.60 8.20
N GLY A 74 -5.35 -8.19 7.94
CA GLY A 74 -4.24 -8.42 8.85
C GLY A 74 -2.94 -7.87 8.31
N HIS A 75 -1.85 -8.07 9.04
CA HIS A 75 -0.50 -7.65 8.63
C HIS A 75 0.26 -8.70 7.80
N ASP A 76 -0.27 -9.92 7.69
CA ASP A 76 0.26 -10.95 6.81
C ASP A 76 0.08 -10.60 5.31
N ILE A 77 0.93 -11.14 4.45
CA ILE A 77 0.90 -10.90 3.00
C ILE A 77 -0.48 -11.23 2.38
N PHE A 78 -1.17 -12.28 2.85
CA PHE A 78 -2.53 -12.57 2.39
C PHE A 78 -3.57 -11.63 3.01
N GLY A 79 -3.28 -11.04 4.16
CA GLY A 79 -4.16 -10.13 4.88
C GLY A 79 -4.24 -8.74 4.25
N TYR A 80 -3.09 -8.14 3.90
CA TYR A 80 -3.06 -6.77 3.36
C TYR A 80 -2.81 -6.72 1.84
N PHE A 81 -1.97 -7.60 1.29
CA PHE A 81 -1.51 -7.49 -0.10
C PHE A 81 -2.39 -8.25 -1.09
N LEU A 82 -2.96 -9.41 -0.71
CA LEU A 82 -3.88 -10.14 -1.58
C LEU A 82 -5.07 -9.31 -2.07
N PRO A 83 -5.79 -8.53 -1.22
CA PRO A 83 -6.85 -7.64 -1.69
C PRO A 83 -6.41 -6.66 -2.77
N LEU A 84 -5.22 -6.06 -2.60
CA LEU A 84 -4.64 -5.14 -3.58
C LEU A 84 -4.33 -5.84 -4.91
N MET A 85 -3.87 -7.09 -4.85
CA MET A 85 -3.62 -7.89 -6.05
C MET A 85 -4.91 -8.32 -6.75
N THR A 86 -6.00 -8.55 -6.02
CA THR A 86 -7.32 -8.78 -6.62
C THR A 86 -7.76 -7.55 -7.40
N ILE A 87 -7.68 -6.36 -6.80
CA ILE A 87 -8.02 -5.09 -7.46
C ILE A 87 -7.09 -4.84 -8.66
N LEU A 88 -5.80 -5.14 -8.54
CA LEU A 88 -4.86 -5.02 -9.65
C LEU A 88 -5.27 -5.90 -10.84
N GLY A 89 -5.84 -7.08 -10.59
CA GLY A 89 -6.38 -7.94 -11.65
C GLY A 89 -7.44 -7.22 -12.46
N GLU A 90 -8.45 -6.64 -11.79
CA GLU A 90 -9.51 -5.87 -12.44
C GLU A 90 -8.95 -4.67 -13.22
N VAL A 91 -7.96 -3.97 -12.66
CA VAL A 91 -7.26 -2.86 -13.32
C VAL A 91 -6.52 -3.31 -14.60
N VAL A 92 -5.87 -4.47 -14.57
CA VAL A 92 -5.17 -5.07 -15.73
C VAL A 92 -6.16 -5.50 -16.81
N ASP A 93 -7.26 -6.14 -16.44
CA ASP A 93 -8.28 -6.58 -17.40
C ASP A 93 -8.91 -5.38 -18.12
N LEU A 94 -9.27 -4.33 -17.38
CA LEU A 94 -9.78 -3.10 -17.95
C LEU A 94 -8.75 -2.42 -18.88
N HIS A 95 -7.48 -2.41 -18.51
CA HIS A 95 -6.40 -1.85 -19.36
C HIS A 95 -6.28 -2.60 -20.68
N HIS A 96 -6.30 -3.94 -20.67
CA HIS A 96 -6.25 -4.73 -21.90
C HIS A 96 -7.53 -4.62 -22.72
N ALA A 97 -8.70 -4.53 -22.09
CA ALA A 97 -9.97 -4.30 -22.77
C ALA A 97 -9.99 -2.97 -23.53
N ARG A 98 -9.52 -1.89 -22.89
CA ARG A 98 -9.40 -0.54 -23.49
C ARG A 98 -8.42 -0.49 -24.65
N ASN A 99 -7.30 -1.22 -24.54
CA ASN A 99 -6.25 -1.25 -25.55
C ASN A 99 -6.50 -2.33 -26.64
N HIS A 100 -7.61 -3.06 -26.57
CA HIS A 100 -7.90 -4.12 -27.52
C HIS A 100 -8.22 -3.54 -28.93
N PRO A 101 -7.49 -3.94 -30.01
CA PRO A 101 -7.58 -3.30 -31.34
C PRO A 101 -8.98 -3.24 -31.97
N ARG A 102 -9.87 -4.18 -31.60
CA ARG A 102 -11.24 -4.25 -32.13
C ARG A 102 -12.30 -3.56 -31.27
N PHE A 103 -12.03 -3.37 -29.98
CA PHE A 103 -13.05 -2.92 -29.03
C PHE A 103 -12.82 -1.48 -28.56
N SER A 104 -11.61 -0.93 -28.77
CA SER A 104 -11.22 0.45 -28.42
C SER A 104 -12.04 1.58 -29.08
N LEU A 105 -12.88 1.28 -30.09
CA LEU A 105 -13.47 2.28 -31.01
C LEU A 105 -14.98 2.55 -30.83
N GLY A 106 -15.64 1.94 -29.84
CA GLY A 106 -17.10 2.09 -29.64
C GLY A 106 -17.49 3.06 -28.51
N LEU A 107 -18.36 4.05 -28.79
CA LEU A 107 -18.94 4.94 -27.76
C LEU A 107 -19.65 4.18 -26.63
N ARG A 108 -20.29 3.05 -26.96
CA ARG A 108 -20.92 2.15 -25.98
C ARG A 108 -19.88 1.46 -25.08
N ALA A 109 -18.77 1.03 -25.66
CA ALA A 109 -17.67 0.43 -24.92
C ALA A 109 -17.02 1.46 -23.97
N ALA A 110 -16.93 2.74 -24.38
CA ALA A 110 -16.43 3.80 -23.50
C ALA A 110 -17.28 3.99 -22.23
N HIS A 111 -18.61 3.98 -22.35
CA HIS A 111 -19.50 4.06 -21.17
C HIS A 111 -19.37 2.81 -20.28
N GLU A 112 -19.33 1.62 -20.89
CA GLU A 112 -19.16 0.35 -20.17
C GLU A 112 -17.81 0.34 -19.40
N TRP A 113 -16.73 0.84 -20.00
CA TRP A 113 -15.42 0.96 -19.34
C TRP A 113 -15.37 2.04 -18.25
N ASP A 114 -16.20 3.08 -18.35
CA ASP A 114 -16.31 4.09 -17.30
C ASP A 114 -17.07 3.55 -16.09
N GLU A 115 -18.15 2.80 -16.32
CA GLU A 115 -18.87 2.06 -15.27
C GLU A 115 -17.95 1.05 -14.56
N GLU A 116 -17.20 0.25 -15.33
CA GLU A 116 -16.23 -0.70 -14.79
C GLU A 116 -15.12 0.02 -14.00
N ALA A 117 -14.62 1.16 -14.48
CA ALA A 117 -13.63 1.95 -13.76
C ALA A 117 -14.17 2.55 -12.46
N GLU A 118 -15.45 2.92 -12.39
CA GLU A 118 -16.07 3.37 -11.13
C GLU A 118 -16.25 2.21 -10.14
N GLU A 119 -16.57 1.01 -10.63
CA GLU A 119 -16.67 -0.17 -9.78
C GLU A 119 -15.31 -0.56 -9.18
N ILE A 120 -14.24 -0.52 -9.97
CA ILE A 120 -12.87 -0.73 -9.47
C ILE A 120 -12.50 0.36 -8.44
N ARG A 121 -12.89 1.63 -8.66
CA ARG A 121 -12.69 2.69 -7.65
C ARG A 121 -13.43 2.38 -6.35
N ARG A 122 -14.64 1.83 -6.43
CA ARG A 122 -15.39 1.39 -5.25
C ARG A 122 -14.61 0.32 -4.48
N HIS A 123 -13.99 -0.65 -5.17
CA HIS A 123 -13.13 -1.66 -4.54
C HIS A 123 -11.88 -1.06 -3.90
N ILE A 124 -11.20 -0.10 -4.55
CA ILE A 124 -10.07 0.63 -3.95
C ILE A 124 -10.52 1.36 -2.67
N ASN A 125 -11.66 2.07 -2.72
CA ASN A 125 -12.20 2.78 -1.55
C ASN A 125 -12.57 1.84 -0.40
N MET A 126 -13.09 0.65 -0.68
CA MET A 126 -13.36 -0.38 0.33
C MET A 126 -12.06 -0.80 1.04
N TYR A 127 -10.99 -1.02 0.26
CA TYR A 127 -9.69 -1.33 0.82
C TYR A 127 -9.15 -0.18 1.68
N GLU A 128 -9.16 1.06 1.19
CA GLU A 128 -8.73 2.25 1.95
C GLU A 128 -9.45 2.37 3.30
N GLN A 129 -10.78 2.21 3.30
CA GLN A 129 -11.57 2.27 4.53
C GLN A 129 -11.23 1.13 5.50
N SER A 130 -10.96 -0.07 4.98
CA SER A 130 -10.52 -1.20 5.81
C SER A 130 -9.11 -1.00 6.37
N LEU A 131 -8.18 -0.41 5.58
CA LEU A 131 -6.82 -0.11 6.02
C LEU A 131 -6.82 0.97 7.10
N ALA A 132 -7.66 2.01 6.97
CA ALA A 132 -7.84 3.03 8.01
C ALA A 132 -8.46 2.46 9.30
N ARG A 133 -9.35 1.46 9.20
CA ARG A 133 -9.87 0.73 10.36
C ARG A 133 -8.76 -0.11 11.03
N PHE A 134 -7.95 -0.80 10.23
CA PHE A 134 -6.80 -1.58 10.68
C PHE A 134 -5.76 -0.70 11.39
N GLU A 135 -5.43 0.46 10.82
CA GLU A 135 -4.52 1.44 11.42
C GLU A 135 -5.03 1.90 12.79
N LYS A 136 -6.31 2.26 12.89
CA LYS A 136 -6.91 2.70 14.15
C LYS A 136 -6.87 1.61 15.21
N SER A 137 -7.18 0.36 14.87
CA SER A 137 -7.23 -0.73 15.83
C SER A 137 -5.85 -1.15 16.35
N HIS A 138 -4.79 -1.02 15.54
CA HIS A 138 -3.44 -1.45 15.92
C HIS A 138 -2.57 -0.30 16.46
N LEU A 139 -2.75 0.93 15.97
CA LEU A 139 -1.88 2.06 16.33
C LEU A 139 -2.52 3.04 17.31
N THR A 140 -3.85 3.01 17.49
CA THR A 140 -4.54 3.87 18.46
C THR A 140 -4.84 3.05 19.71
N ARG A 141 -3.88 3.00 20.65
CA ARG A 141 -4.14 2.37 21.95
C ARG A 141 -5.24 3.16 22.67
N PRO A 142 -6.34 2.54 23.13
CA PRO A 142 -7.24 3.21 24.06
C PRO A 142 -6.43 3.57 25.32
N ALA A 143 -6.39 4.85 25.64
CA ALA A 143 -5.81 5.34 26.88
C ALA A 143 -6.77 5.02 28.04
N ASP A 144 -6.93 3.74 28.38
CA ASP A 144 -7.72 3.34 29.55
C ASP A 144 -6.82 2.73 30.61
N GLY A 145 -6.46 3.60 31.53
CA GLY A 145 -5.90 3.27 32.83
C GLY A 145 -6.35 4.27 33.89
N VAL A 146 -7.57 4.82 33.84
CA VAL A 146 -8.24 5.45 34.99
C VAL A 146 -9.77 5.40 34.82
N ALA A 147 -10.38 4.23 35.00
CA ALA A 147 -11.80 4.18 35.38
C ALA A 147 -11.87 4.50 36.88
N GLY A 148 -12.47 5.65 37.19
CA GLY A 148 -12.42 6.28 38.50
C GLY A 148 -13.05 5.48 39.65
N GLU A 149 -12.31 5.41 40.75
CA GLU A 149 -12.91 5.28 42.08
C GLU A 149 -13.74 6.53 42.36
N GLN A 150 -15.06 6.43 42.12
CA GLN A 150 -16.01 7.41 42.62
C GLN A 150 -16.08 7.29 44.14
N GLY A 151 -15.59 8.34 44.81
CA GLY A 151 -15.74 8.54 46.23
C GLY A 151 -17.22 8.63 46.63
N LEU A 152 -17.61 7.78 47.58
CA LEU A 152 -18.82 7.93 48.38
C LEU A 152 -18.39 8.03 49.84
N ALA A 153 -18.29 9.27 50.33
CA ALA A 153 -18.18 9.57 51.75
C ALA A 153 -19.61 9.72 52.33
N GLY A 154 -19.92 8.97 53.39
CA GLY A 154 -21.25 8.98 54.01
C GLY A 154 -21.41 8.26 55.36
N ASN A 155 -20.53 8.58 56.32
CA ASN A 155 -20.73 8.68 57.80
C ASN A 155 -21.37 7.59 58.71
N ARG A 156 -20.71 7.44 59.89
CA ARG A 156 -21.08 6.83 61.21
C ARG A 156 -21.14 5.29 61.29
N SER A 157 -20.58 4.60 62.30
CA SER A 157 -20.45 4.89 63.75
C SER A 157 -19.33 4.08 64.45
N GLU A 158 -18.99 4.56 65.65
CA GLU A 158 -17.96 4.17 66.63
C GLU A 158 -17.83 2.67 66.98
N VAL A 159 -16.60 2.19 67.29
CA VAL A 159 -16.22 1.49 68.54
C VAL A 159 -14.68 1.48 68.71
N ARG A 160 -14.24 1.80 69.94
CA ARG A 160 -12.86 1.84 70.46
C ARG A 160 -12.17 0.47 70.51
N ARG A 161 -10.85 0.42 70.27
CA ARG A 161 -9.84 -0.14 71.22
C ARG A 161 -8.39 0.19 70.83
N SER A 162 -7.55 0.14 71.84
CA SER A 162 -6.34 0.92 72.09
C SER A 162 -5.01 0.24 71.71
N ALA A 163 -3.93 1.04 71.76
CA ALA A 163 -2.50 0.68 71.98
C ALA A 163 -1.78 0.04 70.77
N GLU A 164 -0.54 0.36 70.40
CA GLU A 164 0.58 0.99 71.09
C GLU A 164 1.70 1.38 70.08
N ALA A 165 2.61 2.24 70.55
CA ALA A 165 3.80 2.85 69.94
C ALA A 165 4.70 1.99 69.03
N SER A 166 5.28 2.61 67.98
CA SER A 166 6.72 3.03 67.98
C SER A 166 7.29 3.29 66.58
N SER A 167 7.80 4.50 66.41
CA SER A 167 8.99 4.93 65.64
C SER A 167 9.56 4.04 64.51
N ARG A 168 9.75 4.64 63.33
CA ARG A 168 11.09 4.98 62.80
C ARG A 168 10.99 5.69 61.45
N SER A 169 11.43 6.94 61.46
CA SER A 169 11.77 7.77 60.31
C SER A 169 12.78 7.08 59.40
N ARG A 170 12.51 7.08 58.09
CA ARG A 170 13.55 6.99 57.06
C ARG A 170 13.25 8.04 56.00
N SER A 171 13.92 9.17 56.14
CA SER A 171 14.08 10.21 55.13
C SER A 171 14.94 9.69 53.99
N HIS A 172 14.34 9.45 52.83
CA HIS A 172 15.06 9.41 51.55
C HIS A 172 14.38 10.38 50.59
N SER A 173 15.10 11.45 50.25
CA SER A 173 14.76 12.41 49.21
C SER A 173 14.64 11.72 47.85
N PRO A 174 13.61 12.00 47.02
CA PRO A 174 13.63 11.62 45.62
C PRO A 174 14.25 12.77 44.82
N LEU A 175 15.49 12.60 44.41
CA LEU A 175 16.08 13.38 43.32
C LEU A 175 16.15 12.48 42.08
N MET A 176 15.66 13.02 40.96
CA MET A 176 15.70 12.47 39.60
C MET A 176 14.95 11.16 39.33
N GLN A 177 13.77 11.30 38.71
CA GLN A 177 13.37 10.45 37.58
C GLN A 177 12.37 11.22 36.71
N SER A 178 12.80 12.36 36.18
CA SER A 178 12.24 12.91 34.94
C SER A 178 13.05 12.35 33.78
N ALA A 179 12.65 11.19 33.30
CA ALA A 179 13.05 10.69 31.98
C ALA A 179 11.82 10.03 31.36
N GLN A 180 10.99 10.91 30.81
CA GLN A 180 10.17 10.72 29.61
C GLN A 180 9.97 9.26 29.19
N GLY A 181 8.74 8.77 29.37
CA GLY A 181 8.27 7.54 28.75
C GLY A 181 8.34 7.66 27.23
N VAL A 182 9.47 7.27 26.65
CA VAL A 182 9.54 6.89 25.25
C VAL A 182 8.72 5.62 25.16
N ASN A 183 7.49 5.72 24.63
CA ASN A 183 6.68 4.57 24.24
C ASN A 183 7.55 3.70 23.33
N ARG A 184 8.11 2.60 23.86
CA ARG A 184 8.76 1.58 23.03
C ARG A 184 7.66 0.98 22.16
N LEU A 185 7.69 1.29 20.86
CA LEU A 185 6.84 0.64 19.88
C LEU A 185 7.06 -0.87 19.98
N THR A 186 5.97 -1.64 20.05
CA THR A 186 6.06 -3.09 20.00
C THR A 186 6.38 -3.56 18.57
N GLU A 187 6.87 -4.79 18.42
CA GLU A 187 7.13 -5.38 17.10
C GLU A 187 5.87 -5.39 16.23
N GLY A 188 4.71 -5.69 16.83
CA GLY A 188 3.41 -5.62 16.16
C GLY A 188 3.03 -4.21 15.70
N ASP A 189 3.36 -3.18 16.48
CA ASP A 189 3.12 -1.78 16.07
C ASP A 189 3.96 -1.39 14.85
N ILE A 190 5.21 -1.87 14.78
CA ILE A 190 6.11 -1.61 13.65
C ILE A 190 5.58 -2.32 12.40
N GLN A 191 5.21 -3.60 12.51
CA GLN A 191 4.62 -4.35 11.40
C GLN A 191 3.33 -3.70 10.89
N ALA A 192 2.45 -3.25 11.80
CA ALA A 192 1.23 -2.54 11.41
C ALA A 192 1.54 -1.23 10.67
N ARG A 193 2.55 -0.46 11.10
CA ARG A 193 3.00 0.77 10.40
C ARG A 193 3.55 0.48 9.01
N ILE A 194 4.36 -0.56 8.88
CA ILE A 194 4.89 -1.02 7.59
C ILE A 194 3.72 -1.35 6.65
N VAL A 195 2.78 -2.18 7.11
CA VAL A 195 1.62 -2.60 6.31
C VAL A 195 0.74 -1.42 5.90
N VAL A 196 0.48 -0.48 6.81
CA VAL A 196 -0.26 0.74 6.49
C VAL A 196 0.46 1.58 5.44
N ALA A 197 1.78 1.74 5.54
CA ALA A 197 2.57 2.52 4.59
C ALA A 197 2.62 1.86 3.20
N TYR A 198 2.90 0.56 3.14
CA TYR A 198 2.87 -0.22 1.89
C TYR A 198 1.49 -0.25 1.25
N GLY A 199 0.44 -0.52 2.03
CA GLY A 199 -0.93 -0.55 1.55
C GLY A 199 -1.37 0.80 0.98
N THR A 200 -1.08 1.88 1.70
CA THR A 200 -1.38 3.26 1.26
C THR A 200 -0.65 3.61 -0.04
N GLN A 201 0.62 3.24 -0.16
CA GLN A 201 1.38 3.46 -1.39
C GLN A 201 0.71 2.76 -2.57
N ILE A 202 0.41 1.47 -2.44
CA ILE A 202 -0.09 0.66 -3.55
C ILE A 202 -1.50 1.11 -3.94
N VAL A 203 -2.34 1.50 -2.99
CA VAL A 203 -3.65 2.14 -3.26
C VAL A 203 -3.50 3.33 -4.19
N HIS A 204 -2.56 4.23 -3.91
CA HIS A 204 -2.34 5.39 -4.76
C HIS A 204 -1.82 4.98 -6.15
N VAL A 205 -0.97 3.95 -6.23
CA VAL A 205 -0.54 3.38 -7.51
C VAL A 205 -1.71 2.77 -8.28
N LEU A 206 -2.65 2.07 -7.62
CA LEU A 206 -3.84 1.53 -8.27
C LEU A 206 -4.71 2.64 -8.85
N HIS A 207 -4.87 3.77 -8.16
CA HIS A 207 -5.55 4.94 -8.72
C HIS A 207 -4.82 5.54 -9.94
N ILE A 208 -3.49 5.55 -9.93
CA ILE A 208 -2.69 6.02 -11.08
C ILE A 208 -2.87 5.06 -12.27
N LEU A 209 -2.75 3.76 -12.05
CA LEU A 209 -2.95 2.73 -13.08
C LEU A 209 -4.36 2.80 -13.65
N LEU A 210 -5.39 2.97 -12.82
CA LEU A 210 -6.77 3.07 -13.28
C LEU A 210 -7.04 4.32 -14.14
N ALA A 211 -6.20 5.36 -14.05
CA ALA A 211 -6.27 6.51 -14.95
C ALA A 211 -5.88 6.16 -16.41
N GLY A 212 -5.22 5.01 -16.64
CA GLY A 212 -5.09 4.39 -17.97
C GLY A 212 -3.85 4.75 -18.79
N LYS A 213 -2.87 5.46 -18.22
CA LYS A 213 -1.63 5.84 -18.92
C LYS A 213 -0.40 5.17 -18.29
N TRP A 214 -0.16 3.92 -18.69
CA TRP A 214 0.88 3.07 -18.09
C TRP A 214 2.24 3.20 -18.80
N ASP A 215 2.24 3.73 -20.02
CA ASP A 215 3.43 3.82 -20.85
C ASP A 215 4.20 5.12 -20.62
N PRO A 216 5.46 5.08 -20.16
CA PRO A 216 6.21 6.29 -19.83
C PRO A 216 6.56 7.13 -21.07
N ILE A 217 6.67 6.52 -22.26
CA ILE A 217 6.93 7.27 -23.49
C ILE A 217 5.65 7.97 -23.94
N GLY A 218 4.52 7.25 -23.99
CA GLY A 218 3.22 7.86 -24.31
C GLY A 218 2.86 9.01 -23.36
N LEU A 219 3.25 8.91 -22.08
CA LEU A 219 3.12 10.00 -21.11
C LEU A 219 3.99 11.23 -21.43
N LEU A 220 5.23 11.03 -21.88
CA LEU A 220 6.14 12.11 -22.24
C LEU A 220 5.75 12.82 -23.54
N ASP A 221 5.16 12.06 -24.46
CA ASP A 221 4.75 12.51 -25.79
C ASP A 221 3.49 13.36 -25.68
N ASP A 222 2.51 12.92 -24.87
CA ASP A 222 1.27 13.64 -24.57
C ASP A 222 0.47 14.03 -25.83
N ASP A 223 0.40 13.11 -26.80
CA ASP A 223 -0.26 13.33 -28.09
C ASP A 223 -1.77 13.67 -27.96
N ASP A 224 -2.41 13.28 -26.85
CA ASP A 224 -3.83 13.49 -26.59
C ASP A 224 -4.14 14.67 -25.65
N LEU A 225 -3.15 15.52 -25.34
CA LEU A 225 -3.29 16.67 -24.42
C LEU A 225 -3.81 16.27 -23.03
N TRP A 226 -3.56 15.03 -22.62
CA TRP A 226 -4.06 14.47 -21.37
C TRP A 226 -3.56 15.26 -20.16
N ILE A 227 -2.38 15.87 -20.22
CA ILE A 227 -1.84 16.71 -19.13
C ILE A 227 -2.73 17.91 -18.75
N SER A 228 -3.64 18.32 -19.64
CA SER A 228 -4.56 19.43 -19.37
C SER A 228 -5.89 18.97 -18.78
N SER A 229 -6.09 17.67 -18.61
CA SER A 229 -7.36 17.05 -18.21
C SER A 229 -7.51 16.93 -16.68
N GLN A 230 -8.76 16.89 -16.19
CA GLN A 230 -9.05 16.64 -14.78
C GLN A 230 -8.52 15.27 -14.28
N PRO A 231 -8.64 14.16 -15.04
CA PRO A 231 -8.03 12.87 -14.68
C PRO A 231 -6.52 12.96 -14.41
N PHE A 232 -5.78 13.72 -15.22
CA PHE A 232 -4.34 13.93 -15.00
C PHE A 232 -4.06 14.62 -13.66
N PHE A 233 -4.79 15.69 -13.33
CA PHE A 233 -4.62 16.37 -12.04
C PHE A 233 -4.96 15.46 -10.86
N LYS A 234 -5.95 14.56 -11.00
CA LYS A 234 -6.27 13.58 -9.96
C LYS A 234 -5.14 12.55 -9.81
N ALA A 235 -4.65 11.98 -10.91
CA ALA A 235 -3.57 11.00 -10.90
C ALA A 235 -2.25 11.60 -10.37
N THR A 236 -1.95 12.85 -10.71
CA THR A 236 -0.82 13.62 -10.18
C THR A 236 -0.86 13.76 -8.65
N ARG A 237 -2.04 14.04 -8.08
CA ARG A 237 -2.19 14.09 -6.62
C ARG A 237 -1.89 12.73 -5.99
N HIS A 238 -2.40 11.65 -6.58
CA HIS A 238 -2.07 10.30 -6.11
C HIS A 238 -0.57 9.99 -6.24
N ALA A 239 0.13 10.47 -7.27
CA ALA A 239 1.58 10.27 -7.42
C ALA A 239 2.37 10.96 -6.31
N VAL A 240 1.99 12.19 -5.93
CA VAL A 240 2.59 12.88 -4.78
C VAL A 240 2.28 12.14 -3.47
N SER A 241 1.03 11.74 -3.24
CA SER A 241 0.67 10.97 -2.04
C SER A 241 1.34 9.60 -1.98
N ALA A 242 1.56 8.93 -3.12
CA ALA A 242 2.32 7.69 -3.20
C ALA A 242 3.79 7.90 -2.80
N ALA A 243 4.40 9.03 -3.20
CA ALA A 243 5.73 9.39 -2.76
C ALA A 243 5.78 9.69 -1.26
N ASP A 244 4.79 10.39 -0.70
CA ASP A 244 4.71 10.62 0.75
C ASP A 244 4.57 9.30 1.54
N ALA A 245 3.71 8.38 1.07
CA ALA A 245 3.60 7.03 1.64
C ALA A 245 4.92 6.25 1.52
N THR A 246 5.63 6.37 0.40
CA THR A 246 6.97 5.80 0.22
C THR A 246 7.97 6.39 1.22
N GLY A 247 7.85 7.68 1.55
CA GLY A 247 8.63 8.32 2.61
C GLY A 247 8.43 7.64 3.95
N GLN A 248 7.17 7.33 4.31
CA GLN A 248 6.85 6.58 5.53
C GLN A 248 7.38 5.15 5.48
N ILE A 249 7.32 4.48 4.32
CA ILE A 249 7.93 3.14 4.16
C ILE A 249 9.41 3.22 4.53
N LEU A 250 10.16 4.20 4.01
CA LEU A 250 11.60 4.33 4.29
C LEU A 250 11.93 4.66 5.75
N GLU A 251 10.97 5.13 6.55
CA GLU A 251 11.16 5.35 8.00
C GLU A 251 11.18 4.03 8.77
N TYR A 252 10.37 3.04 8.37
CA TYR A 252 10.22 1.75 9.06
C TYR A 252 10.94 0.59 8.37
N ASP A 253 11.13 0.68 7.06
CA ASP A 253 11.84 -0.28 6.21
C ASP A 253 12.78 0.47 5.22
N PRO A 254 13.91 0.99 5.71
CA PRO A 254 14.83 1.80 4.90
C PRO A 254 15.50 1.01 3.76
N GLY A 255 15.57 -0.32 3.87
CA GLY A 255 16.13 -1.21 2.87
C GLY A 255 15.10 -1.71 1.86
N LEU A 256 13.80 -1.48 2.08
CA LEU A 256 12.72 -2.09 1.30
C LEU A 256 12.80 -3.64 1.30
N GLU A 257 13.22 -4.20 2.43
CA GLU A 257 13.42 -5.64 2.65
C GLU A 257 12.12 -6.37 2.98
N PHE A 258 11.05 -5.66 3.35
CA PHE A 258 9.77 -6.25 3.67
C PHE A 258 9.07 -6.87 2.44
N MET A 259 9.20 -6.23 1.27
CA MET A 259 8.56 -6.71 0.04
C MET A 259 9.44 -6.57 -1.22
N PRO A 260 10.67 -7.12 -1.22
CA PRO A 260 11.70 -6.83 -2.23
C PRO A 260 11.30 -7.33 -3.62
N PHE A 261 10.61 -8.46 -3.72
CA PHE A 261 10.22 -9.07 -5.00
C PHE A 261 9.09 -8.33 -5.71
N PHE A 262 8.18 -7.68 -4.97
CA PHE A 262 6.98 -7.08 -5.55
C PHE A 262 7.05 -5.55 -5.60
N PHE A 263 7.61 -4.90 -4.58
CA PHE A 263 7.44 -3.45 -4.41
C PHE A 263 8.02 -2.61 -5.55
N GLY A 264 9.11 -3.08 -6.15
CA GLY A 264 9.82 -2.38 -7.22
C GLY A 264 8.95 -1.95 -8.39
N ILE A 265 7.95 -2.75 -8.78
CA ILE A 265 7.06 -2.40 -9.90
C ILE A 265 6.09 -1.27 -9.53
N TYR A 266 5.56 -1.28 -8.30
CA TYR A 266 4.61 -0.26 -7.84
C TYR A 266 5.32 1.06 -7.59
N LEU A 267 6.56 1.00 -7.08
CA LEU A 267 7.43 2.16 -6.99
C LEU A 267 7.69 2.76 -8.37
N LEU A 268 8.01 1.93 -9.38
CA LEU A 268 8.21 2.37 -10.76
C LEU A 268 6.95 3.03 -11.35
N GLN A 269 5.83 2.31 -11.33
CA GLN A 269 4.57 2.76 -11.94
C GLN A 269 4.04 4.04 -11.27
N GLY A 270 4.17 4.16 -9.95
CA GLY A 270 3.82 5.38 -9.22
C GLY A 270 4.71 6.60 -9.54
N SER A 271 5.90 6.37 -10.11
CA SER A 271 6.90 7.41 -10.34
C SER A 271 6.83 8.06 -11.73
N PHE A 272 6.13 7.47 -12.70
CA PHE A 272 6.08 8.00 -14.06
C PHE A 272 5.46 9.39 -14.16
N LEU A 273 4.40 9.67 -13.39
CA LEU A 273 3.79 11.00 -13.37
C LEU A 273 4.71 12.05 -12.72
N LEU A 274 5.48 11.67 -11.70
CA LEU A 274 6.48 12.57 -11.09
C LEU A 274 7.60 12.88 -12.08
N LEU A 275 8.03 11.91 -12.89
CA LEU A 275 8.97 12.15 -13.99
C LEU A 275 8.40 13.13 -15.02
N LEU A 276 7.13 12.94 -15.43
CA LEU A 276 6.46 13.83 -16.37
C LEU A 276 6.33 15.26 -15.82
N MET A 277 5.97 15.41 -14.54
CA MET A 277 5.91 16.71 -13.88
C MET A 277 7.28 17.37 -13.77
N ALA A 278 8.32 16.60 -13.43
CA ALA A 278 9.69 17.09 -13.39
C ALA A 278 10.15 17.61 -14.76
N ASP A 279 9.76 16.92 -15.83
CA ASP A 279 10.06 17.29 -17.21
C ASP A 279 9.31 18.55 -17.70
N LYS A 280 8.01 18.65 -17.39
CA LYS A 280 7.14 19.75 -17.87
C LYS A 280 7.30 21.03 -17.04
N LEU A 281 7.39 20.92 -15.70
CA LEU A 281 7.50 22.07 -14.80
C LEU A 281 8.95 22.54 -14.62
N ARG A 282 9.93 21.64 -14.68
CA ARG A 282 11.36 21.96 -14.51
C ARG A 282 11.61 22.81 -13.26
N VAL A 283 12.17 24.01 -13.43
CA VAL A 283 12.52 24.93 -12.33
C VAL A 283 11.28 25.56 -11.69
N GLU A 284 10.12 25.50 -12.35
CA GLU A 284 8.83 25.99 -11.85
C GLU A 284 8.08 24.92 -11.03
N ALA A 285 8.66 23.75 -10.82
CA ALA A 285 8.04 22.69 -10.02
C ALA A 285 7.83 23.14 -8.57
N SER A 286 6.66 22.81 -8.00
CA SER A 286 6.37 23.16 -6.62
C SER A 286 7.27 22.38 -5.64
N PRO A 287 7.53 22.91 -4.43
CA PRO A 287 8.38 22.22 -3.43
C PRO A 287 7.91 20.81 -3.08
N ASN A 288 6.60 20.55 -3.17
CA ASN A 288 6.03 19.23 -2.92
C ASN A 288 6.44 18.22 -4.00
N VAL A 289 6.48 18.66 -5.27
CA VAL A 289 6.95 17.80 -6.39
C VAL A 289 8.43 17.52 -6.26
N VAL A 290 9.24 18.53 -5.94
CA VAL A 290 10.69 18.34 -5.73
C VAL A 290 10.94 17.32 -4.60
N ARG A 291 10.23 17.46 -3.47
CA ARG A 291 10.30 16.53 -2.35
C ARG A 291 9.86 15.12 -2.75
N ALA A 292 8.76 14.98 -3.48
CA ALA A 292 8.29 13.70 -3.97
C ALA A 292 9.35 13.01 -4.84
N CYS A 293 9.96 13.74 -5.79
CA CYS A 293 11.06 13.22 -6.60
C CYS A 293 12.28 12.80 -5.76
N GLU A 294 12.63 13.55 -4.72
CA GLU A 294 13.72 13.19 -3.78
C GLU A 294 13.44 11.90 -3.03
N ILE A 295 12.20 11.71 -2.54
CA ILE A 295 11.79 10.47 -1.87
C ILE A 295 11.88 9.29 -2.83
N ILE A 296 11.34 9.43 -4.04
CA ILE A 296 11.38 8.38 -5.06
C ILE A 296 12.80 8.01 -5.47
N VAL A 297 13.70 8.99 -5.64
CA VAL A 297 15.11 8.70 -5.92
C VAL A 297 15.73 7.87 -4.79
N ARG A 298 15.54 8.26 -3.53
CA ARG A 298 16.03 7.49 -2.37
C ARG A 298 15.44 6.08 -2.31
N ALA A 299 14.15 5.95 -2.56
CA ALA A 299 13.48 4.65 -2.57
C ALA A 299 14.02 3.74 -3.68
N HIS A 300 14.23 4.26 -4.89
CA HIS A 300 14.84 3.48 -5.97
C HIS A 300 16.31 3.13 -5.69
N GLU A 301 17.05 3.95 -4.95
CA GLU A 301 18.42 3.61 -4.51
C GLU A 301 18.40 2.43 -3.53
N ALA A 302 17.56 2.48 -2.50
CA ALA A 302 17.37 1.37 -1.57
C ALA A 302 16.93 0.11 -2.29
N CYS A 303 15.92 0.22 -3.17
CA CYS A 303 15.37 -0.92 -3.91
C CYS A 303 16.42 -1.59 -4.81
N VAL A 304 17.28 -0.82 -5.49
CA VAL A 304 18.36 -1.35 -6.34
C VAL A 304 19.43 -2.08 -5.54
N VAL A 305 19.70 -1.65 -4.31
CA VAL A 305 20.65 -2.33 -3.41
C VAL A 305 20.09 -3.68 -2.96
N THR A 306 18.82 -3.72 -2.62
CA THR A 306 18.16 -4.93 -2.07
C THR A 306 17.81 -5.96 -3.14
N LEU A 307 17.25 -5.53 -4.27
CA LEU A 307 16.97 -6.39 -5.42
C LEU A 307 17.32 -5.65 -6.71
N SER A 308 18.53 -5.89 -7.23
CA SER A 308 19.02 -5.15 -8.39
C SER A 308 18.48 -5.71 -9.71
N THR A 309 17.49 -5.03 -10.29
CA THR A 309 17.04 -5.30 -11.67
C THR A 309 17.56 -4.25 -12.66
N GLU A 310 17.65 -4.61 -13.94
CA GLU A 310 18.12 -3.69 -14.97
C GLU A 310 17.22 -2.46 -15.12
N TYR A 311 15.89 -2.67 -15.14
CA TYR A 311 14.93 -1.59 -15.30
C TYR A 311 14.99 -0.59 -14.13
N GLN A 312 15.14 -1.06 -12.89
CA GLN A 312 15.26 -0.17 -11.72
C GLN A 312 16.53 0.67 -11.79
N ARG A 313 17.66 0.07 -12.19
CA ARG A 313 18.92 0.81 -12.37
C ARG A 313 18.79 1.87 -13.47
N ASN A 314 18.17 1.53 -14.58
CA ASN A 314 17.95 2.45 -15.70
C ASN A 314 17.01 3.59 -15.32
N PHE A 315 15.89 3.28 -14.65
CA PHE A 315 14.93 4.26 -14.18
C PHE A 315 15.51 5.18 -13.09
N ASN A 316 16.28 4.65 -12.13
CA ASN A 316 16.95 5.46 -11.11
C ASN A 316 17.85 6.53 -11.75
N LYS A 317 18.64 6.16 -12.77
CA LYS A 317 19.46 7.12 -13.52
C LYS A 317 18.62 8.21 -14.20
N VAL A 318 17.44 7.86 -14.72
CA VAL A 318 16.49 8.84 -15.32
C VAL A 318 15.94 9.78 -14.26
N MET A 319 15.43 9.25 -13.13
CA MET A 319 14.87 10.07 -12.05
C MET A 319 15.91 10.99 -11.40
N ARG A 320 17.15 10.54 -11.22
CA ARG A 320 18.25 11.38 -10.72
C ARG A 320 18.56 12.55 -11.66
N SER A 321 18.55 12.28 -12.96
CA SER A 321 18.72 13.30 -13.99
C SER A 321 17.55 14.29 -13.98
N ALA A 322 16.30 13.82 -13.91
CA ALA A 322 15.11 14.66 -13.81
C ALA A 322 15.13 15.56 -12.55
N LEU A 323 15.51 15.03 -11.39
CA LEU A 323 15.65 15.81 -10.16
C LEU A 323 16.74 16.89 -10.28
N ALA A 324 17.84 16.62 -11.00
CA ALA A 324 18.87 17.62 -11.24
C ALA A 324 18.37 18.78 -12.13
N VAL A 325 17.53 18.48 -13.13
CA VAL A 325 16.86 19.48 -13.98
C VAL A 325 15.90 20.33 -13.15
N VAL A 326 15.04 19.72 -12.34
CA VAL A 326 14.07 20.42 -11.49
C VAL A 326 14.77 21.37 -10.50
N ARG A 327 15.94 20.99 -10.00
CA ARG A 327 16.76 21.85 -9.10
C ARG A 327 17.56 22.94 -9.84
N GLY A 328 17.41 23.07 -11.16
CA GLY A 328 18.16 24.05 -11.97
C GLY A 328 19.66 23.78 -12.04
N ARG A 329 20.11 22.54 -11.77
CA ARG A 329 21.54 22.17 -11.73
C ARG A 329 22.10 21.75 -13.09
N VAL A 330 21.27 21.67 -14.13
CA VAL A 330 21.63 21.19 -15.47
C VAL A 330 21.53 22.34 -16.47
N ARG A 331 22.60 22.57 -17.25
CA ARG A 331 22.70 23.54 -18.35
C ARG A 331 22.60 22.89 -19.75
N GLU A 332 22.47 21.55 -19.84
CA GLU A 332 22.29 20.83 -21.11
C GLU A 332 20.97 21.23 -21.79
N ASP A 333 20.92 21.14 -23.12
CA ASP A 333 19.69 21.38 -23.88
C ASP A 333 18.60 20.40 -23.42
N GLY A 334 17.43 20.96 -23.08
CA GLY A 334 16.29 20.20 -22.58
C GLY A 334 15.81 19.10 -23.52
N GLY A 335 16.07 19.24 -24.83
CA GLY A 335 15.75 18.25 -25.85
C GLY A 335 16.64 17.01 -25.79
N GLU A 336 17.96 17.17 -25.67
CA GLU A 336 18.90 16.04 -25.62
C GLU A 336 18.69 15.17 -24.37
N GLN A 337 18.43 15.80 -23.22
CA GLN A 337 18.19 15.09 -21.98
C GLN A 337 16.88 14.27 -22.04
N ARG A 338 15.82 14.84 -22.62
CA ARG A 338 14.56 14.14 -22.87
C ARG A 338 14.76 12.96 -23.82
N GLN A 339 15.56 13.14 -24.87
CA GLN A 339 15.87 12.06 -25.82
C GLN A 339 16.60 10.90 -25.13
N ARG A 340 17.59 11.17 -24.28
CA ARG A 340 18.28 10.13 -23.48
C ARG A 340 17.34 9.40 -22.53
N TRP A 341 16.35 10.10 -21.95
CA TRP A 341 15.32 9.44 -21.14
C TRP A 341 14.45 8.51 -21.99
N ARG A 342 14.01 8.98 -23.16
CA ARG A 342 13.24 8.18 -24.11
C ARG A 342 13.98 6.93 -24.56
N GLU A 343 15.28 7.02 -24.87
CA GLU A 343 16.07 5.86 -25.30
C GLU A 343 16.13 4.78 -24.20
N ARG A 344 16.25 5.19 -22.94
CA ARG A 344 16.31 4.24 -21.81
C ARG A 344 14.93 3.66 -21.47
N LEU A 345 13.90 4.50 -21.48
CA LEU A 345 12.54 4.09 -21.13
C LEU A 345 11.83 3.39 -22.29
N GLY A 346 12.25 3.62 -23.53
CA GLY A 346 11.71 2.99 -24.73
C GLY A 346 11.97 1.48 -24.79
N LEU A 347 12.90 0.98 -23.97
CA LEU A 347 13.08 -0.45 -23.72
C LEU A 347 11.91 -1.06 -22.95
N TYR A 348 11.09 -0.25 -22.27
CA TYR A 348 10.01 -0.69 -21.41
C TYR A 348 8.68 -0.03 -21.80
N ARG A 349 7.85 -0.76 -22.55
CA ARG A 349 6.62 -0.24 -23.17
C ARG A 349 5.39 -1.02 -22.70
N TRP A 350 4.35 -0.31 -22.27
CA TRP A 350 3.07 -0.87 -21.78
C TRP A 350 1.89 -0.67 -22.74
N THR A 351 2.19 -0.19 -23.94
CA THR A 351 1.22 0.02 -25.01
C THR A 351 1.72 -0.61 -26.31
N GLY A 352 0.79 -0.89 -27.23
CA GLY A 352 1.11 -1.45 -28.54
C GLY A 352 1.67 -2.86 -28.46
N ASP A 353 2.79 -3.09 -29.14
CA ASP A 353 3.59 -4.33 -29.13
C ASP A 353 4.57 -4.42 -27.95
N GLY A 354 4.54 -3.44 -27.04
CA GLY A 354 5.37 -3.40 -25.86
C GLY A 354 5.12 -4.58 -24.89
N THR A 355 6.21 -5.15 -24.38
CA THR A 355 6.23 -6.32 -23.50
C THR A 355 6.45 -5.96 -22.02
N GLY A 356 6.14 -4.71 -21.64
CA GLY A 356 6.40 -4.17 -20.31
C GLY A 356 7.90 -4.16 -20.02
N LEU A 357 8.31 -4.87 -18.98
CA LEU A 357 9.70 -5.04 -18.56
C LEU A 357 10.44 -6.19 -19.24
N ALA A 358 9.79 -7.00 -20.06
CA ALA A 358 10.46 -8.09 -20.75
C ALA A 358 11.27 -7.51 -21.92
N LEU A 359 12.58 -7.77 -21.92
CA LEU A 359 13.52 -7.38 -22.97
C LEU A 359 13.67 -8.48 -24.03
#